data_AF-A0A7J2YLN5-F1
#
_entry.id   AF-A0A7J2YLN5-F1
#
_cell.length_a   1.000
_cell.length_b   1.000
_cell.length_c   1.000
_cell.angle_alpha   90.00
_cell.angle_beta   90.00
_cell.angle_gamma   90.00
#
_symmetry.space_group_name_H-M   'P 1'
#
loop_
_entity.id
_entity.type
_entity.pdbx_description
1 polymer ?
#
loop_
_entity_poly.entity_id
_entity_poly.type
_entity_poly.pdbx_seq_one_letter_code
_entity_poly.pdbx_strand_id
1 'polypeptide(L)'
;MESKIRKQALVYGFAAILLASVLTAVIFNITIPFKYTPSAPPVSAPQFPLLSAFQSEEELKNFLRMNSRNQEPFWIYGSEDARLANSLAVLSQSGITKSAAPSHSTTNIQVAGVDEADIVKVDDGGYMYTLSGNVVYILRAYPPMQAKIVSKITFENLYSIGIFVNGDKLAVLGSEYLFPVIYDKYYIAEIKTFVKVYDVKNPDSPMLLRDLTISGSYFNSRMIGDYVYFVVSEAAYLINETLHLPEINSDGKLMQIAPTEIRYFNGTDDYYQYTTFFAMNMQNITESPVYLTLMLGGTCNMYVSLSNIYMTYRGWN
;
A
#
# COMPACT_ATOMS: atom_id res chain seq x y z
N MET A 1 -59.57 13.73 27.53
CA MET A 1 -58.36 14.50 27.14
C MET A 1 -57.12 13.99 27.89
N GLU A 2 -57.18 13.80 29.22
CA GLU A 2 -56.06 13.31 30.05
C GLU A 2 -55.48 11.93 29.67
N SER A 3 -56.32 10.95 29.33
CA SER A 3 -55.87 9.61 28.93
C SER A 3 -54.97 9.63 27.68
N LYS A 4 -55.26 10.50 26.72
CA LYS A 4 -54.49 10.65 25.49
C LYS A 4 -53.13 11.29 25.74
N ILE A 5 -53.08 12.28 26.64
CA ILE A 5 -51.85 12.96 27.07
C ILE A 5 -50.94 11.98 27.81
N ARG A 6 -51.49 11.16 28.71
CA ARG A 6 -50.72 10.17 29.48
C ARG A 6 -50.10 9.08 28.59
N LYS A 7 -50.82 8.63 27.56
CA LYS A 7 -50.32 7.67 26.58
C LYS A 7 -49.20 8.25 25.72
N GLN A 8 -49.31 9.51 25.31
CA GLN A 8 -48.26 10.21 24.57
C GLN A 8 -47.00 10.44 25.42
N ALA A 9 -47.16 10.85 26.69
CA ALA A 9 -46.05 11.03 27.62
C ALA A 9 -45.26 9.72 27.85
N LEU A 10 -45.96 8.59 27.95
CA LEU A 10 -45.32 7.27 28.03
C LEU A 10 -44.50 6.94 26.77
N VAL A 11 -45.06 7.16 25.59
CA VAL A 11 -44.36 6.90 24.32
C VAL A 11 -43.12 7.77 24.17
N TYR A 12 -43.21 9.06 24.48
CA TYR A 12 -42.05 9.95 24.44
C TYR A 12 -41.00 9.60 25.50
N GLY A 13 -41.42 9.14 26.69
CA GLY A 13 -40.51 8.65 27.72
C GLY A 13 -39.71 7.42 27.27
N PHE A 14 -40.38 6.44 26.66
CA PHE A 14 -39.70 5.26 26.10
C PHE A 14 -38.76 5.63 24.95
N ALA A 15 -39.18 6.51 24.04
CA ALA A 15 -38.34 6.97 22.94
C ALA A 15 -37.08 7.68 23.46
N ALA A 16 -37.20 8.53 24.49
CA ALA A 16 -36.06 9.24 25.08
C ALA A 16 -35.06 8.28 25.75
N ILE A 17 -35.53 7.25 26.45
CA ILE A 17 -34.66 6.23 27.06
C ILE A 17 -33.91 5.44 25.98
N LEU A 18 -34.61 5.06 24.91
CA LEU A 18 -34.01 4.30 23.81
C LEU A 18 -32.96 5.14 23.09
N LEU A 19 -33.24 6.42 22.83
CA LEU A 19 -32.30 7.35 22.20
C LEU A 19 -31.07 7.60 23.08
N ALA A 20 -31.26 7.74 24.39
CA ALA A 20 -30.16 7.86 25.35
C ALA A 20 -29.29 6.58 25.39
N SER A 21 -29.90 5.39 25.35
CA SER A 21 -29.15 4.14 25.32
C SER A 21 -28.31 3.97 24.05
N VAL A 22 -28.85 4.33 22.89
CA VAL A 22 -28.12 4.31 21.60
C VAL A 22 -26.99 5.33 21.62
N LEU A 23 -27.24 6.56 22.10
CA LEU A 23 -26.22 7.58 22.22
C LEU A 23 -25.08 7.14 23.15
N THR A 24 -25.42 6.47 24.26
CA THR A 24 -24.42 5.96 25.21
C THR A 24 -23.59 4.84 24.59
N ALA A 25 -24.20 3.93 23.83
CA ALA A 25 -23.50 2.88 23.08
C ALA A 25 -22.59 3.46 21.98
N VAL A 26 -23.03 4.51 21.28
CA VAL A 26 -22.23 5.22 20.27
C VAL A 26 -21.05 5.93 20.94
N ILE A 27 -21.28 6.66 22.04
CA ILE A 27 -20.19 7.30 22.80
C ILE A 27 -19.20 6.25 23.30
N PHE A 28 -19.67 5.13 23.85
CA PHE A 28 -18.81 4.06 24.34
C PHE A 28 -17.96 3.41 23.23
N ASN A 29 -18.49 3.29 22.01
CA ASN A 29 -17.73 2.83 20.84
C ASN A 29 -16.74 3.87 20.30
N ILE A 30 -16.99 5.16 20.51
CA ILE A 30 -16.13 6.26 20.02
C ILE A 30 -15.03 6.62 21.03
N THR A 31 -15.31 6.55 22.35
CA THR A 31 -14.40 7.06 23.39
C THR A 31 -13.48 6.01 24.02
N ILE A 32 -13.68 4.72 23.76
CA ILE A 32 -12.65 3.73 24.04
C ILE A 32 -11.74 3.72 22.80
N PRO A 33 -10.54 4.33 22.85
CA PRO A 33 -9.54 3.96 21.87
C PRO A 33 -9.33 2.47 22.09
N PHE A 34 -9.74 1.65 21.11
CA PHE A 34 -9.14 0.34 20.98
C PHE A 34 -7.65 0.62 20.93
N LYS A 35 -6.97 0.44 22.06
CA LYS A 35 -5.54 0.18 22.07
C LYS A 35 -5.43 -1.13 21.33
N TYR A 36 -5.37 -1.02 20.01
CA TYR A 36 -5.02 -2.10 19.12
C TYR A 36 -3.63 -2.50 19.58
N THR A 37 -3.59 -3.52 20.42
CA THR A 37 -2.38 -4.28 20.66
C THR A 37 -2.18 -5.00 19.33
N PRO A 38 -1.07 -4.76 18.62
CA PRO A 38 -0.77 -5.55 17.44
C PRO A 38 -0.93 -7.01 17.84
N SER A 39 -1.83 -7.73 17.18
CA SER A 39 -1.72 -9.18 17.18
C SER A 39 -0.27 -9.46 16.79
N ALA A 40 0.42 -10.33 17.54
CA ALA A 40 1.74 -10.82 17.16
C ALA A 40 1.76 -11.02 15.64
N PRO A 41 2.84 -10.65 14.93
CA PRO A 41 2.87 -10.73 13.48
C PRO A 41 2.32 -12.10 13.08
N PRO A 42 1.36 -12.17 12.14
CA PRO A 42 0.51 -13.35 11.94
C PRO A 42 1.31 -14.61 11.61
N VAL A 43 2.59 -14.46 11.29
CA VAL A 43 3.58 -15.53 11.22
C VAL A 43 4.72 -15.20 12.19
N SER A 44 5.02 -16.11 13.12
CA SER A 44 6.30 -16.08 13.82
C SER A 44 7.39 -16.17 12.77
N ALA A 45 8.14 -15.08 12.57
CA ALA A 45 9.25 -15.06 11.64
C ALA A 45 10.17 -16.26 11.96
N PRO A 46 10.56 -17.08 10.97
CA PRO A 46 11.55 -18.13 11.18
C PRO A 46 12.76 -17.57 11.92
N GLN A 47 13.34 -18.35 12.85
CA GLN A 47 14.65 -18.00 13.39
C GLN A 47 15.66 -18.12 12.24
N PHE A 48 15.96 -17.00 11.61
CA PHE A 48 17.03 -16.92 10.63
C PHE A 48 18.33 -16.78 11.40
N PRO A 49 19.30 -17.70 11.26
CA PRO A 49 20.57 -17.62 11.99
C PRO A 49 21.38 -16.34 11.65
N LEU A 50 20.99 -15.63 10.58
CA LEU A 50 21.63 -14.40 10.11
C LEU A 50 20.85 -13.12 10.45
N LEU A 51 19.57 -13.20 10.87
CA LEU A 51 18.76 -12.02 11.13
C LEU A 51 18.40 -11.92 12.62
N SER A 52 18.70 -10.76 13.18
CA SER A 52 18.36 -10.40 14.56
C SER A 52 17.09 -9.55 14.61
N ALA A 53 16.52 -9.39 15.79
CA ALA A 53 15.42 -8.45 16.05
C ALA A 53 15.83 -7.46 17.14
N PHE A 54 15.38 -6.22 17.04
CA PHE A 54 15.55 -5.25 18.11
C PHE A 54 14.68 -5.63 19.31
N GLN A 55 15.17 -5.43 20.52
CA GLN A 55 14.43 -5.67 21.76
C GLN A 55 13.64 -4.43 22.20
N SER A 56 14.01 -3.25 21.67
CA SER A 56 13.36 -1.98 22.03
C SER A 56 13.57 -0.92 20.96
N GLU A 57 12.75 0.13 21.02
CA GLU A 57 12.94 1.36 20.23
C GLU A 57 14.32 1.99 20.47
N GLU A 58 14.79 1.99 21.72
CA GLU A 58 16.08 2.59 22.08
C GLU A 58 17.26 1.82 21.47
N GLU A 59 17.15 0.49 21.36
CA GLU A 59 18.16 -0.32 20.67
C GLU A 59 18.22 0.02 19.18
N LEU A 60 17.07 0.15 18.50
CA LEU A 60 17.00 0.55 17.10
C LEU A 60 17.55 1.97 16.88
N LYS A 61 17.18 2.93 17.74
CA LYS A 61 17.73 4.29 17.70
C LYS A 61 19.25 4.28 17.84
N ASN A 62 19.78 3.57 18.82
CA ASN A 62 21.23 3.46 19.01
C ASN A 62 21.93 2.78 17.84
N PHE A 63 21.31 1.74 17.26
CA PHE A 63 21.82 1.11 16.05
C PHE A 63 21.94 2.12 14.90
N LEU A 64 20.88 2.89 14.61
CA LEU A 64 20.89 3.88 13.54
C LEU A 64 21.88 5.02 13.83
N ARG A 65 22.01 5.48 15.08
CA ARG A 65 23.02 6.50 15.46
C ARG A 65 24.45 6.05 15.17
N MET A 66 24.76 4.79 15.45
CA MET A 66 26.11 4.25 15.31
C MET A 66 26.46 3.84 13.89
N ASN A 67 25.48 3.34 13.13
CA ASN A 67 25.72 2.68 11.85
C ASN A 67 25.23 3.48 10.65
N SER A 68 24.26 4.39 10.80
CA SER A 68 23.75 5.18 9.68
C SER A 68 24.51 6.48 9.51
N ARG A 69 24.79 6.86 8.26
CA ARG A 69 25.24 8.22 7.93
C ARG A 69 24.12 9.23 8.16
N ASN A 70 24.47 10.49 8.39
CA ASN A 70 23.50 11.59 8.42
C ASN A 70 22.74 11.65 7.09
N GLN A 71 21.42 11.62 7.19
CA GLN A 71 20.51 11.53 6.06
C GLN A 71 20.05 12.95 5.68
N GLU A 72 20.57 13.49 4.57
CA GLU A 72 20.05 14.71 3.92
C GLU A 72 18.63 14.46 3.38
N PRO A 73 17.82 15.50 3.08
CA PRO A 73 16.48 15.32 2.52
C PRO A 73 16.49 14.37 1.32
N PHE A 74 15.83 13.23 1.47
CA PHE A 74 15.82 12.17 0.47
C PHE A 74 14.85 12.47 -0.65
N TRP A 75 15.26 12.16 -1.87
CA TRP A 75 14.48 12.51 -3.06
C TRP A 75 13.66 11.34 -3.61
N ILE A 76 14.10 10.09 -3.44
CA ILE A 76 13.61 8.93 -4.22
C ILE A 76 13.93 7.62 -3.47
N TYR A 77 12.96 6.69 -3.32
CA TYR A 77 13.23 5.35 -2.77
C TYR A 77 12.88 4.18 -3.72
N GLY A 78 12.19 4.44 -4.83
CA GLY A 78 11.83 3.44 -5.85
C GLY A 78 11.93 3.95 -7.29
N SER A 79 11.82 3.03 -8.27
CA SER A 79 11.88 3.38 -9.70
C SER A 79 10.72 4.27 -10.13
N GLU A 80 9.54 4.07 -9.54
CA GLU A 80 8.35 4.84 -9.88
C GLU A 80 8.42 6.27 -9.32
N ASP A 81 8.94 6.44 -8.10
CA ASP A 81 9.23 7.77 -7.55
C ASP A 81 10.21 8.53 -8.46
N ALA A 82 11.24 7.85 -8.98
CA ALA A 82 12.22 8.45 -9.87
C ALA A 82 11.60 8.91 -11.20
N ARG A 83 10.66 8.12 -11.74
CA ARG A 83 9.89 8.50 -12.94
C ARG A 83 9.03 9.73 -12.68
N LEU A 84 8.36 9.78 -11.54
CA LEU A 84 7.53 10.92 -11.15
C LEU A 84 8.39 12.18 -10.92
N ALA A 85 9.49 12.07 -10.20
CA ALA A 85 10.42 13.18 -9.99
C ALA A 85 10.96 13.72 -11.32
N ASN A 86 11.34 12.85 -12.25
CA ASN A 86 11.76 13.25 -13.59
C ASN A 86 10.65 13.93 -14.39
N SER A 87 9.40 13.44 -14.32
CA SER A 87 8.29 14.05 -15.05
C SER A 87 7.96 15.45 -14.51
N LEU A 88 7.99 15.64 -13.18
CA LEU A 88 7.83 16.95 -12.54
C LEU A 88 8.99 17.90 -12.87
N ALA A 89 10.23 17.39 -12.92
CA ALA A 89 11.38 18.18 -13.33
C ALA A 89 11.28 18.64 -14.80
N VAL A 90 10.83 17.76 -15.71
CA VAL A 90 10.58 18.11 -17.13
C VAL A 90 9.47 19.15 -17.26
N LEU A 91 8.41 19.09 -16.46
CA LEU A 91 7.36 20.13 -16.46
C LEU A 91 7.88 21.49 -15.98
N SER A 92 8.92 21.52 -15.15
CA SER A 92 9.56 22.76 -14.68
C SER A 92 10.56 23.37 -15.67
N GLN A 93 11.06 22.60 -16.63
CA GLN A 93 11.91 23.07 -17.74
C GLN A 93 11.11 23.05 -19.05
N SER A 94 10.57 24.20 -19.45
CA SER A 94 9.90 24.38 -20.75
C SER A 94 10.80 23.99 -21.92
N GLY A 95 10.74 22.72 -22.33
CA GLY A 95 11.52 22.14 -23.41
C GLY A 95 11.03 20.73 -23.72
N ILE A 96 9.95 20.62 -24.50
CA ILE A 96 9.41 19.33 -24.95
C ILE A 96 10.44 18.68 -25.88
N THR A 97 11.22 17.74 -25.36
CA THR A 97 11.92 16.75 -26.18
C THR A 97 11.11 15.47 -26.20
N LYS A 98 10.66 15.10 -27.39
CA LYS A 98 9.83 13.93 -27.65
C LYS A 98 10.68 12.67 -27.44
N SER A 99 10.61 12.10 -26.25
CA SER A 99 11.13 10.75 -25.97
C SER A 99 10.45 9.76 -26.90
N ALA A 100 11.25 8.99 -27.64
CA ALA A 100 10.76 7.94 -28.52
C ALA A 100 9.92 6.91 -27.74
N ALA A 101 8.83 6.45 -28.34
CA ALA A 101 7.99 5.40 -27.79
C ALA A 101 8.86 4.14 -27.60
N PRO A 102 8.83 3.48 -26.43
CA PRO A 102 9.54 2.23 -26.26
C PRO A 102 8.97 1.19 -27.23
N SER A 103 9.87 0.43 -27.84
CA SER A 103 9.58 -0.75 -28.65
C SER A 103 8.72 -1.74 -27.85
N HIS A 104 7.66 -2.26 -28.49
CA HIS A 104 6.77 -3.28 -27.93
C HIS A 104 7.53 -4.35 -27.14
N SER A 105 7.23 -4.48 -25.86
CA SER A 105 7.67 -5.61 -25.03
C SER A 105 6.68 -6.75 -25.21
N THR A 106 7.16 -7.91 -25.64
CA THR A 106 6.42 -9.16 -25.46
C THR A 106 6.36 -9.48 -23.97
N THR A 107 5.18 -9.71 -23.41
CA THR A 107 4.97 -10.11 -22.01
C THR A 107 5.49 -11.53 -21.81
N ASN A 108 6.81 -11.67 -21.63
CA ASN A 108 7.37 -12.92 -21.17
C ASN A 108 7.08 -13.01 -19.67
N ILE A 109 6.03 -13.75 -19.31
CA ILE A 109 5.76 -14.10 -17.92
C ILE A 109 7.03 -14.80 -17.42
N GLN A 110 7.72 -14.20 -16.44
CA GLN A 110 9.04 -14.67 -16.01
C GLN A 110 8.98 -16.10 -15.46
N VAL A 111 7.87 -16.46 -14.81
CA VAL A 111 7.58 -17.79 -14.24
C VAL A 111 6.08 -18.09 -14.36
N ALA A 112 5.71 -19.26 -14.89
CA ALA A 112 4.31 -19.66 -15.00
C ALA A 112 3.60 -19.66 -13.63
N GLY A 113 2.40 -19.04 -13.58
CA GLY A 113 1.62 -18.88 -12.35
C GLY A 113 2.04 -17.72 -11.45
N VAL A 114 3.06 -16.95 -11.84
CA VAL A 114 3.46 -15.70 -11.19
C VAL A 114 3.13 -14.53 -12.12
N ASP A 115 2.12 -13.76 -11.78
CA ASP A 115 1.68 -12.60 -12.56
C ASP A 115 2.34 -11.31 -12.04
N GLU A 116 2.56 -10.34 -12.92
CA GLU A 116 3.11 -9.02 -12.61
C GLU A 116 2.04 -7.94 -12.71
N ALA A 117 2.13 -6.87 -11.93
CA ALA A 117 1.22 -5.74 -12.08
C ALA A 117 1.46 -5.10 -13.45
N ASP A 118 0.41 -4.95 -14.25
CA ASP A 118 0.47 -4.35 -15.59
C ASP A 118 -0.55 -3.23 -15.68
N ILE A 119 -0.47 -2.39 -16.70
CA ILE A 119 -1.46 -1.36 -17.01
C ILE A 119 -2.61 -1.91 -17.86
N VAL A 120 -2.49 -3.10 -18.44
CA VAL A 120 -3.57 -3.78 -19.17
C VAL A 120 -3.74 -5.20 -18.67
N LYS A 121 -4.98 -5.58 -18.32
CA LYS A 121 -5.38 -6.94 -17.96
C LYS A 121 -6.66 -7.33 -18.70
N VAL A 122 -6.86 -8.63 -18.91
CA VAL A 122 -8.06 -9.18 -19.54
C VAL A 122 -8.56 -10.33 -18.68
N ASP A 123 -9.85 -10.37 -18.39
CA ASP A 123 -10.47 -11.47 -17.66
C ASP A 123 -10.99 -12.58 -18.59
N ASP A 124 -11.42 -13.69 -18.01
CA ASP A 124 -11.99 -14.83 -18.77
C ASP A 124 -13.34 -14.49 -19.42
N GLY A 125 -14.01 -13.42 -18.99
CA GLY A 125 -15.23 -12.89 -19.58
C GLY A 125 -15.00 -12.04 -20.83
N GLY A 126 -13.74 -11.73 -21.17
CA GLY A 126 -13.35 -10.89 -22.29
C GLY A 126 -13.47 -9.38 -22.01
N TYR A 127 -13.60 -8.98 -20.74
CA TYR A 127 -13.45 -7.59 -20.33
C TYR A 127 -11.97 -7.23 -20.22
N MET A 128 -11.64 -6.05 -20.72
CA MET A 128 -10.32 -5.47 -20.64
C MET A 128 -10.32 -4.35 -19.60
N TYR A 129 -9.29 -4.36 -18.77
CA TYR A 129 -9.03 -3.38 -17.72
C TYR A 129 -7.79 -2.62 -18.15
N THR A 130 -7.91 -1.32 -18.32
CA THR A 130 -6.78 -0.47 -18.70
C THR A 130 -6.59 0.65 -17.69
N LEU A 131 -5.39 0.73 -17.13
CA LEU A 131 -4.95 1.83 -16.31
C LEU A 131 -4.31 2.90 -17.20
N SER A 132 -4.86 4.11 -17.17
CA SER A 132 -4.31 5.26 -17.89
C SER A 132 -4.31 6.47 -16.97
N GLY A 133 -3.11 6.92 -16.57
CA GLY A 133 -2.97 7.88 -15.48
C GLY A 133 -3.54 7.30 -14.20
N ASN A 134 -4.47 8.02 -13.58
CA ASN A 134 -5.14 7.60 -12.33
C ASN A 134 -6.57 7.14 -12.57
N VAL A 135 -6.85 6.62 -13.76
CA VAL A 135 -8.18 6.10 -14.11
C VAL A 135 -8.03 4.68 -14.61
N VAL A 136 -8.75 3.75 -13.97
CA VAL A 136 -8.98 2.42 -14.52
C VAL A 136 -10.24 2.47 -15.36
N TYR A 137 -10.11 2.13 -16.64
CA TYR A 137 -11.21 1.90 -17.56
C TYR A 137 -11.49 0.41 -17.61
N ILE A 138 -12.74 0.03 -17.38
CA ILE A 138 -13.21 -1.33 -17.66
C ILE A 138 -14.02 -1.24 -18.93
N LEU A 139 -13.66 -2.03 -19.94
CA LEU A 139 -14.33 -2.03 -21.23
C LEU A 139 -14.56 -3.44 -21.73
N ARG A 140 -15.65 -3.61 -22.47
CA ARG A 140 -15.82 -4.77 -23.34
C ARG A 140 -15.13 -4.41 -24.65
N ALA A 141 -14.07 -5.12 -25.03
CA ALA A 141 -13.33 -4.84 -26.27
C ALA A 141 -13.83 -5.70 -27.45
N TYR A 142 -14.40 -6.88 -27.16
CA TYR A 142 -14.89 -7.83 -28.16
C TYR A 142 -16.35 -8.26 -27.90
N PRO A 143 -17.18 -8.45 -28.94
CA PRO A 143 -16.90 -8.16 -30.36
C PRO A 143 -16.78 -6.65 -30.64
N PRO A 144 -16.05 -6.21 -31.69
CA PRO A 144 -15.75 -4.78 -31.93
C PRO A 144 -17.00 -3.90 -32.06
N MET A 145 -18.09 -4.45 -32.63
CA MET A 145 -19.36 -3.74 -32.77
C MET A 145 -20.08 -3.48 -31.43
N GLN A 146 -19.68 -4.18 -30.37
CA GLN A 146 -20.17 -4.00 -29.00
C GLN A 146 -19.10 -3.36 -28.11
N ALA A 147 -18.00 -2.88 -28.69
CA ALA A 147 -16.90 -2.32 -27.93
C ALA A 147 -17.35 -1.05 -27.21
N LYS A 148 -17.26 -1.05 -25.88
CA LYS A 148 -17.66 0.08 -25.05
C LYS A 148 -16.94 0.07 -23.73
N ILE A 149 -16.68 1.26 -23.20
CA ILE A 149 -16.31 1.45 -21.80
C ILE A 149 -17.57 1.18 -20.97
N VAL A 150 -17.48 0.25 -20.02
CA VAL A 150 -18.57 -0.11 -19.10
C VAL A 150 -18.49 0.64 -17.78
N SER A 151 -17.28 0.91 -17.28
CA SER A 151 -17.09 1.70 -16.07
C SER A 151 -15.72 2.39 -16.04
N LYS A 152 -15.60 3.34 -15.11
CA LYS A 152 -14.38 4.09 -14.84
C LYS A 152 -14.21 4.20 -13.33
N ILE A 153 -13.02 3.92 -12.84
CA ILE A 153 -12.63 4.12 -11.43
C ILE A 153 -11.54 5.18 -11.42
N THR A 154 -11.81 6.32 -10.79
CA THR A 154 -10.87 7.46 -10.73
C THR A 154 -10.25 7.53 -9.34
N PHE A 155 -8.93 7.71 -9.30
CA PHE A 155 -8.15 7.85 -8.08
C PHE A 155 -7.64 9.29 -7.97
N GLU A 156 -8.19 10.06 -7.04
CA GLU A 156 -7.77 11.45 -6.80
C GLU A 156 -6.55 11.49 -5.88
N ASN A 157 -5.58 12.37 -6.17
CA ASN A 157 -4.33 12.55 -5.40
C ASN A 157 -3.46 11.29 -5.22
N LEU A 158 -3.73 10.25 -6.00
CA LEU A 158 -2.95 9.02 -6.04
C LEU A 158 -2.20 8.93 -7.37
N TYR A 159 -1.22 8.05 -7.45
CA TYR A 159 -0.44 7.75 -8.65
C TYR A 159 -0.45 6.25 -8.86
N SER A 160 -1.38 5.79 -9.68
CA SER A 160 -1.58 4.36 -9.94
C SER A 160 -0.44 3.83 -10.80
N ILE A 161 0.14 2.69 -10.40
CA ILE A 161 1.30 2.06 -11.05
C ILE A 161 0.86 0.86 -11.89
N GLY A 162 -0.05 0.04 -11.37
CA GLY A 162 -0.48 -1.17 -12.06
C GLY A 162 -1.68 -1.84 -11.44
N ILE A 163 -2.19 -2.84 -12.16
CA ILE A 163 -3.39 -3.59 -11.81
C ILE A 163 -3.17 -5.10 -11.88
N PHE A 164 -3.94 -5.82 -11.07
CA PHE A 164 -4.15 -7.26 -11.16
C PHE A 164 -5.63 -7.55 -11.32
N VAL A 165 -5.96 -8.54 -12.15
CA VAL A 165 -7.33 -9.05 -12.30
C VAL A 165 -7.31 -10.54 -12.07
N ASN A 166 -8.16 -11.02 -11.16
CA ASN A 166 -8.28 -12.43 -10.84
C ASN A 166 -9.74 -12.75 -10.51
N GLY A 167 -10.38 -13.56 -11.36
CA GLY A 167 -11.80 -13.86 -11.25
C GLY A 167 -12.64 -12.57 -11.26
N ASP A 168 -13.40 -12.35 -10.19
CA ASP A 168 -14.27 -11.19 -10.01
C ASP A 168 -13.62 -10.08 -9.16
N LYS A 169 -12.29 -10.05 -9.07
CA LYS A 169 -11.53 -9.05 -8.31
C LYS A 169 -10.54 -8.29 -9.17
N LEU A 170 -10.41 -7.00 -8.85
CA LEU A 170 -9.44 -6.08 -9.40
C LEU A 170 -8.64 -5.47 -8.24
N ALA A 171 -7.30 -5.61 -8.21
CA ALA A 171 -6.45 -4.76 -7.37
C ALA A 171 -5.84 -3.65 -8.22
N VAL A 172 -5.77 -2.46 -7.61
CA VAL A 172 -5.04 -1.32 -8.12
C VAL A 172 -3.98 -0.95 -7.11
N LEU A 173 -2.72 -0.87 -7.57
CA LEU A 173 -1.57 -0.54 -6.75
C LEU A 173 -0.97 0.77 -7.23
N GLY A 174 -0.41 1.53 -6.31
CA GLY A 174 0.25 2.78 -6.64
C GLY A 174 0.85 3.47 -5.43
N SER A 175 1.12 4.75 -5.59
CA SER A 175 1.67 5.58 -4.53
C SER A 175 0.86 6.86 -4.33
N GLU A 176 0.78 7.29 -3.08
CA GLU A 176 0.37 8.62 -2.65
C GLU A 176 1.64 9.40 -2.32
N TYR A 177 1.74 10.64 -2.80
CA TYR A 177 2.90 11.49 -2.56
C TYR A 177 2.43 12.79 -1.91
N LEU A 178 3.03 13.12 -0.77
CA LEU A 178 2.87 14.42 -0.14
C LEU A 178 4.04 15.32 -0.52
N PHE A 179 3.75 16.38 -1.28
CA PHE A 179 4.74 17.36 -1.70
C PHE A 179 4.64 18.65 -0.89
N PRO A 180 5.50 18.91 0.11
CA PRO A 180 5.68 20.26 0.62
C PRO A 180 6.27 21.17 -0.46
N VAL A 181 5.76 22.40 -0.51
CA VAL A 181 6.34 23.49 -1.31
C VAL A 181 7.33 24.24 -0.44
N ILE A 182 8.61 24.25 -0.82
CA ILE A 182 9.66 25.01 -0.13
C ILE A 182 10.43 25.82 -1.18
N TYR A 183 10.34 27.16 -1.11
CA TYR A 183 11.02 28.09 -2.03
C TYR A 183 10.84 27.74 -3.52
N ASP A 184 9.59 27.53 -3.96
CA ASP A 184 9.24 27.13 -5.35
C ASP A 184 9.86 25.81 -5.83
N LYS A 185 10.32 24.95 -4.90
CA LYS A 185 10.71 23.56 -5.17
C LYS A 185 9.79 22.59 -4.44
N TYR A 186 9.42 21.54 -5.16
CA TYR A 186 8.70 20.40 -4.59
C TYR A 186 9.71 19.39 -4.03
N TYR A 187 9.55 19.03 -2.77
CA TYR A 187 10.20 17.86 -2.17
C TYR A 187 9.16 16.79 -1.93
N ILE A 188 9.54 15.52 -1.94
CA ILE A 188 8.64 14.45 -1.50
C ILE A 188 8.88 14.28 0.01
N ALA A 189 7.92 14.68 0.84
CA ALA A 189 8.04 14.53 2.30
C ALA A 189 7.62 13.15 2.78
N GLU A 190 6.58 12.61 2.15
CA GLU A 190 5.96 11.37 2.57
C GLU A 190 5.48 10.62 1.33
N ILE A 191 5.84 9.35 1.25
CA ILE A 191 5.36 8.42 0.22
C ILE A 191 4.57 7.35 0.94
N LYS A 192 3.42 7.00 0.39
CA LYS A 192 2.66 5.84 0.84
C LYS A 192 2.34 4.96 -0.36
N THR A 193 2.54 3.66 -0.25
CA THR A 193 2.07 2.69 -1.21
C THR A 193 0.63 2.32 -0.87
N PHE A 194 -0.27 2.36 -1.85
CA PHE A 194 -1.65 1.91 -1.67
C PHE A 194 -1.92 0.63 -2.48
N VAL A 195 -2.84 -0.18 -1.97
CA VAL A 195 -3.47 -1.30 -2.66
C VAL A 195 -4.97 -1.24 -2.39
N LYS A 196 -5.76 -1.00 -3.44
CA LYS A 196 -7.23 -0.97 -3.36
C LYS A 196 -7.79 -2.15 -4.13
N VAL A 197 -8.67 -2.93 -3.50
CA VAL A 197 -9.31 -4.11 -4.11
C VAL A 197 -10.78 -3.83 -4.38
N TYR A 198 -11.23 -4.12 -5.59
CA TYR A 198 -12.61 -3.94 -6.04
C TYR A 198 -13.26 -5.28 -6.40
N ASP A 199 -14.54 -5.44 -6.04
CA ASP A 199 -15.43 -6.40 -6.67
C ASP A 199 -15.78 -5.89 -8.08
N VAL A 200 -15.54 -6.72 -9.08
CA VAL A 200 -15.85 -6.46 -10.49
C VAL A 200 -16.75 -7.53 -11.09
N LYS A 201 -17.43 -8.35 -10.27
CA LYS A 201 -18.43 -9.32 -10.73
C LYS A 201 -19.50 -8.70 -11.61
N ASN A 202 -19.86 -7.44 -11.31
CA ASN A 202 -20.59 -6.58 -12.22
C ASN A 202 -19.66 -5.47 -12.74
N PRO A 203 -19.08 -5.61 -13.94
CA PRO A 203 -18.14 -4.63 -14.50
C PRO A 203 -18.71 -3.24 -14.69
N ASP A 204 -20.03 -3.09 -14.82
CA ASP A 204 -20.71 -1.80 -14.95
C ASP A 204 -20.79 -1.04 -13.61
N SER A 205 -20.57 -1.71 -12.47
CA SER A 205 -20.65 -1.11 -11.13
C SER A 205 -19.62 -1.71 -10.15
N PRO A 206 -18.32 -1.41 -10.33
CA PRO A 206 -17.27 -1.86 -9.41
C PRO A 206 -17.48 -1.37 -7.99
N MET A 207 -17.18 -2.20 -6.99
CA MET A 207 -17.34 -1.86 -5.57
C MET A 207 -16.02 -2.01 -4.81
N LEU A 208 -15.57 -0.97 -4.12
CA LEU A 208 -14.38 -1.04 -3.26
C LEU A 208 -14.64 -2.01 -2.10
N LEU A 209 -13.78 -3.00 -1.94
CA LEU A 209 -13.84 -4.01 -0.87
C LEU A 209 -12.76 -3.83 0.18
N ARG A 210 -11.57 -3.36 -0.21
CA ARG A 210 -10.42 -3.18 0.69
C ARG A 210 -9.60 -1.95 0.29
N ASP A 211 -9.17 -1.22 1.31
CA ASP A 211 -8.29 -0.07 1.20
C ASP A 211 -7.08 -0.24 2.13
N LEU A 212 -5.93 -0.59 1.56
CA LEU A 212 -4.69 -0.80 2.29
C LEU A 212 -3.67 0.25 1.87
N THR A 213 -3.05 0.91 2.83
CA THR A 213 -1.98 1.89 2.62
C THR A 213 -0.82 1.59 3.55
N ILE A 214 0.41 1.75 3.08
CA ILE A 214 1.61 1.64 3.91
C ILE A 214 2.61 2.74 3.59
N SER A 215 3.27 3.30 4.62
CA SER A 215 4.39 4.23 4.44
C SER A 215 5.54 3.61 3.65
N GLY A 216 6.14 4.42 2.80
CA GLY A 216 7.23 4.03 1.92
C GLY A 216 6.80 3.82 0.47
N SER A 217 7.82 3.67 -0.36
CA SER A 217 7.72 3.61 -1.80
C SER A 217 7.48 2.21 -2.31
N TYR A 218 6.65 2.11 -3.35
CA TYR A 218 6.40 0.86 -4.03
C TYR A 218 7.70 0.39 -4.70
N PHE A 219 8.15 -0.80 -4.34
CA PHE A 219 9.31 -1.42 -4.98
C PHE A 219 8.86 -2.31 -6.15
N ASN A 220 8.03 -3.31 -5.86
CA ASN A 220 7.51 -4.23 -6.87
C ASN A 220 6.37 -5.11 -6.31
N SER A 221 5.64 -5.82 -7.17
CA SER A 221 4.57 -6.75 -6.77
C SER A 221 4.42 -7.94 -7.72
N ARG A 222 3.89 -9.04 -7.19
CA ARG A 222 3.51 -10.25 -7.91
C ARG A 222 2.18 -10.78 -7.41
N MET A 223 1.41 -11.41 -8.28
CA MET A 223 0.23 -12.18 -7.89
C MET A 223 0.48 -13.67 -8.13
N ILE A 224 0.18 -14.51 -7.14
CA ILE A 224 0.28 -15.97 -7.22
C ILE A 224 -1.00 -16.56 -6.64
N GLY A 225 -1.79 -17.22 -7.48
CA GLY A 225 -3.14 -17.66 -7.11
C GLY A 225 -3.98 -16.46 -6.65
N ASP A 226 -4.54 -16.56 -5.45
CA ASP A 226 -5.43 -15.55 -4.86
C ASP A 226 -4.67 -14.43 -4.12
N TYR A 227 -3.34 -14.54 -4.00
CA TYR A 227 -2.53 -13.63 -3.19
C TYR A 227 -1.79 -12.61 -4.06
N VAL A 228 -1.86 -11.35 -3.63
CA VAL A 228 -0.98 -10.28 -4.07
C VAL A 228 0.15 -10.14 -3.06
N TYR A 229 1.37 -10.29 -3.56
CA TYR A 229 2.60 -10.02 -2.86
C TYR A 229 3.16 -8.69 -3.33
N PHE A 230 3.50 -7.79 -2.42
CA PHE A 230 4.10 -6.52 -2.80
C PHE A 230 5.16 -6.11 -1.78
N VAL A 231 6.13 -5.33 -2.25
CA VAL A 231 7.30 -4.92 -1.48
C VAL A 231 7.33 -3.41 -1.44
N VAL A 232 7.51 -2.88 -0.23
CA VAL A 232 7.56 -1.45 0.04
C VAL A 232 8.88 -1.13 0.73
N SER A 233 9.53 -0.05 0.31
CA SER A 233 10.80 0.41 0.87
C SER A 233 10.65 1.81 1.46
N GLU A 234 10.99 1.96 2.74
CA GLU A 234 11.01 3.22 3.45
C GLU A 234 12.39 3.43 4.07
N ALA A 235 12.95 4.64 4.04
CA ALA A 235 14.23 4.87 4.72
C ALA A 235 14.11 4.68 6.23
N ALA A 236 15.13 4.05 6.82
CA ALA A 236 15.29 3.93 8.26
C ALA A 236 16.27 5.00 8.74
N TYR A 237 15.75 6.07 9.33
CA TYR A 237 16.55 7.22 9.77
C TYR A 237 15.93 7.92 10.98
N LEU A 238 16.74 8.77 11.60
CA LEU A 238 16.34 9.63 12.72
C LEU A 238 16.22 11.07 12.22
N ILE A 239 15.11 11.73 12.52
CA ILE A 239 14.95 13.18 12.34
C ILE A 239 14.89 13.81 13.71
N ASN A 240 15.88 14.64 14.08
CA ASN A 240 15.92 15.29 15.40
C ASN A 240 15.66 14.29 16.55
N GLU A 241 16.36 13.14 16.55
CA GLU A 241 16.20 12.03 17.51
C GLU A 241 14.84 11.30 17.48
N THR A 242 13.96 11.66 16.55
CA THR A 242 12.67 10.99 16.33
C THR A 242 12.87 9.83 15.37
N LEU A 243 12.45 8.63 15.80
CA LEU A 243 12.45 7.44 14.99
C LEU A 243 11.15 7.38 14.19
N HIS A 244 11.27 7.24 12.88
CA HIS A 244 10.15 6.96 11.99
C HIS A 244 10.08 5.45 11.77
N LEU A 245 8.91 4.87 11.99
CA LEU A 245 8.63 3.44 11.83
C LEU A 245 7.55 3.26 10.76
N PRO A 246 7.56 2.13 10.02
CA PRO A 246 6.54 1.90 9.02
C PRO A 246 5.14 1.87 9.60
N GLU A 247 4.19 2.49 8.89
CA GLU A 247 2.79 2.60 9.27
C GLU A 247 1.91 1.91 8.23
N ILE A 248 1.01 1.05 8.68
CA ILE A 248 0.02 0.34 7.88
C ILE A 248 -1.35 0.88 8.24
N ASN A 249 -2.11 1.31 7.25
CA ASN A 249 -3.52 1.62 7.38
C ASN A 249 -4.34 0.58 6.61
N SER A 250 -5.11 -0.24 7.31
CA SER A 250 -6.04 -1.20 6.70
C SER A 250 -7.47 -0.80 7.01
N ASP A 251 -8.22 -0.39 5.98
CA ASP A 251 -9.63 -0.02 6.06
C ASP A 251 -9.92 1.04 7.14
N GLY A 252 -9.03 2.04 7.24
CA GLY A 252 -9.11 3.14 8.20
C GLY A 252 -8.47 2.84 9.57
N LYS A 253 -7.93 1.64 9.79
CA LYS A 253 -7.23 1.27 11.03
C LYS A 253 -5.73 1.42 10.86
N LEU A 254 -5.18 2.43 11.53
CA LEU A 254 -3.74 2.69 11.57
C LEU A 254 -3.04 1.76 12.58
N MET A 255 -1.95 1.15 12.14
CA MET A 255 -1.02 0.32 12.92
C MET A 255 0.40 0.79 12.59
N GLN A 256 1.26 0.89 13.59
CA GLN A 256 2.69 1.10 13.38
C GLN A 256 3.43 -0.21 13.65
N ILE A 257 4.40 -0.56 12.81
CA ILE A 257 5.23 -1.76 12.97
C ILE A 257 6.19 -1.54 14.13
N ALA A 258 6.15 -2.39 15.15
CA ALA A 258 6.99 -2.22 16.33
C ALA A 258 8.46 -2.56 16.01
N PRO A 259 9.44 -1.93 16.70
CA PRO A 259 10.86 -2.28 16.55
C PRO A 259 11.16 -3.78 16.74
N THR A 260 10.40 -4.45 17.61
CA THR A 260 10.52 -5.90 17.90
C THR A 260 10.05 -6.80 16.76
N GLU A 261 9.31 -6.26 15.80
CA GLU A 261 8.85 -6.94 14.60
C GLU A 261 9.82 -6.78 13.43
N ILE A 262 10.72 -5.80 13.51
CA ILE A 262 11.73 -5.51 12.50
C ILE A 262 12.90 -6.48 12.66
N ARG A 263 13.23 -7.20 11.57
CA ARG A 263 14.42 -8.04 11.50
C ARG A 263 15.55 -7.28 10.81
N TYR A 264 16.79 -7.47 11.23
CA TYR A 264 17.93 -6.80 10.60
C TYR A 264 19.11 -7.76 10.44
N PHE A 265 19.97 -7.46 9.47
CA PHE A 265 21.25 -8.13 9.29
C PHE A 265 22.34 -7.29 9.94
N ASN A 266 23.17 -7.91 10.79
CA ASN A 266 24.30 -7.23 11.44
C ASN A 266 25.52 -7.16 10.49
N GLY A 267 25.33 -6.51 9.35
CA GLY A 267 26.36 -6.25 8.34
C GLY A 267 26.81 -4.80 8.34
N THR A 268 27.86 -4.50 7.57
CA THR A 268 28.34 -3.15 7.35
C THR A 268 27.56 -2.48 6.23
N ASP A 269 26.56 -1.69 6.58
CA ASP A 269 25.91 -0.71 5.71
C ASP A 269 25.89 0.66 6.42
N ASP A 270 25.94 1.75 5.65
CA ASP A 270 25.82 3.13 6.18
C ASP A 270 24.47 3.78 5.83
N TYR A 271 23.62 3.04 5.12
CA TYR A 271 22.30 3.45 4.66
C TYR A 271 21.30 2.30 4.82
N TYR A 272 20.25 2.52 5.59
CA TYR A 272 19.26 1.50 5.90
C TYR A 272 17.86 1.89 5.39
N GLN A 273 17.10 0.87 5.00
CA GLN A 273 15.70 0.96 4.62
C GLN A 273 14.92 -0.15 5.33
N TYR A 274 13.71 0.16 5.79
CA TYR A 274 12.69 -0.82 6.07
C TYR A 274 12.12 -1.33 4.75
N THR A 275 12.52 -2.55 4.38
CA THR A 275 11.92 -3.31 3.29
C THR A 275 10.82 -4.19 3.87
N THR A 276 9.57 -3.83 3.61
CA THR A 276 8.42 -4.60 4.08
C THR A 276 7.81 -5.41 2.94
N PHE A 277 7.77 -6.73 3.13
CA PHE A 277 7.09 -7.67 2.25
C PHE A 277 5.67 -7.86 2.75
N PHE A 278 4.69 -7.77 1.86
CA PHE A 278 3.29 -8.08 2.13
C PHE A 278 2.84 -9.31 1.37
N ALA A 279 1.92 -10.03 1.99
CA ALA A 279 1.06 -11.01 1.34
C ALA A 279 -0.39 -10.71 1.72
N MET A 280 -1.24 -10.50 0.73
CA MET A 280 -2.65 -10.19 0.94
C MET A 280 -3.51 -11.06 0.03
N ASN A 281 -4.48 -11.76 0.61
CA ASN A 281 -5.50 -12.45 -0.16
C ASN A 281 -6.46 -11.43 -0.80
N MET A 282 -6.59 -11.48 -2.12
CA MET A 282 -7.48 -10.62 -2.91
C MET A 282 -8.92 -11.15 -2.92
N GLN A 283 -9.11 -12.46 -2.82
CA GLN A 283 -10.41 -13.10 -2.86
C GLN A 283 -11.09 -13.08 -1.48
N ASN A 284 -10.36 -13.46 -0.44
CA ASN A 284 -10.84 -13.44 0.95
C ASN A 284 -10.48 -12.13 1.66
N ILE A 285 -11.33 -11.12 1.51
CA ILE A 285 -11.12 -9.79 2.12
C ILE A 285 -11.21 -9.77 3.66
N THR A 286 -11.66 -10.85 4.29
CA THR A 286 -11.68 -10.96 5.76
C THR A 286 -10.34 -11.45 6.32
N GLU A 287 -9.50 -12.05 5.48
CA GLU A 287 -8.16 -12.48 5.86
C GLU A 287 -7.25 -11.26 6.03
N SER A 288 -6.64 -11.10 7.20
CA SER A 288 -5.70 -10.03 7.45
C SER A 288 -4.44 -10.20 6.61
N PRO A 289 -3.89 -9.12 6.01
CA PRO A 289 -2.59 -9.18 5.35
C PRO A 289 -1.50 -9.65 6.32
N VAL A 290 -0.56 -10.42 5.78
CA VAL A 290 0.67 -10.84 6.47
C VAL A 290 1.81 -9.97 5.98
N TYR A 291 2.72 -9.60 6.88
CA TYR A 291 3.91 -8.84 6.52
C TYR A 291 5.18 -9.34 7.20
N LEU A 292 6.32 -9.01 6.60
CA LEU A 292 7.65 -9.19 7.14
C LEU A 292 8.48 -7.93 6.85
N THR A 293 8.98 -7.28 7.90
CA THR A 293 9.83 -6.08 7.74
C THR A 293 11.28 -6.43 8.03
N LEU A 294 12.14 -6.16 7.05
CA LEU A 294 13.58 -6.27 7.15
C LEU A 294 14.21 -4.87 7.11
N MET A 295 15.17 -4.59 7.98
CA MET A 295 16.01 -3.40 7.93
C MET A 295 17.37 -3.78 7.34
N LEU A 296 17.59 -3.39 6.08
CA LEU A 296 18.75 -3.73 5.26
C LEU A 296 19.16 -2.51 4.42
N GLY A 297 20.27 -2.60 3.69
CA GLY A 297 20.63 -1.62 2.67
C GLY A 297 19.59 -1.50 1.54
N GLY A 298 19.85 -0.61 0.58
CA GLY A 298 18.95 -0.35 -0.54
C GLY A 298 18.69 -1.61 -1.39
N THR A 299 17.41 -1.93 -1.58
CA THR A 299 16.98 -3.05 -2.44
C THR A 299 17.29 -2.75 -3.91
N CYS A 300 17.87 -3.73 -4.63
CA CYS A 300 18.27 -3.55 -6.03
C CYS A 300 17.46 -4.39 -7.02
N ASN A 301 17.19 -5.66 -6.71
CA ASN A 301 16.48 -6.56 -7.62
C ASN A 301 15.59 -7.52 -6.84
N MET A 302 14.50 -7.96 -7.48
CA MET A 302 13.60 -8.98 -6.98
C MET A 302 13.32 -10.01 -8.08
N TYR A 303 13.37 -11.28 -7.70
CA TYR A 303 12.93 -12.41 -8.51
C TYR A 303 11.94 -13.26 -7.70
N VAL A 304 10.90 -13.78 -8.34
CA VAL A 304 9.83 -14.51 -7.64
C VAL A 304 9.56 -15.83 -8.35
N SER A 305 9.51 -16.89 -7.55
CA SER A 305 9.02 -18.22 -7.92
C SER A 305 7.70 -18.50 -7.21
N LEU A 306 7.04 -19.61 -7.53
CA LEU A 306 5.78 -20.02 -6.89
C LEU A 306 5.87 -20.18 -5.36
N SER A 307 7.07 -20.34 -4.80
CA SER A 307 7.25 -20.61 -3.36
C SER A 307 8.25 -19.68 -2.67
N ASN A 308 8.93 -18.80 -3.41
CA ASN A 308 10.00 -17.96 -2.85
C ASN A 308 10.09 -16.60 -3.54
N ILE A 309 10.36 -15.57 -2.76
CA ILE A 309 10.79 -14.24 -3.21
C ILE A 309 12.28 -14.12 -2.90
N TYR A 310 13.08 -13.84 -3.92
CA TYR A 310 14.51 -13.59 -3.82
C TYR A 310 14.76 -12.10 -4.00
N MET A 311 15.55 -11.51 -3.12
CA MET A 311 15.86 -10.09 -3.14
C MET A 311 17.36 -9.86 -2.94
N THR A 312 17.93 -8.96 -3.74
CA THR A 312 19.34 -8.58 -3.63
C THR A 312 19.47 -7.16 -3.11
N TYR A 313 20.43 -6.96 -2.22
CA TYR A 313 20.75 -5.66 -1.62
C TYR A 313 22.14 -5.23 -2.06
N ARG A 314 22.35 -3.91 -2.12
CA ARG A 314 23.66 -3.35 -2.45
C ARG A 314 24.56 -3.41 -1.21
N GLY A 315 25.54 -4.30 -1.19
CA GLY A 315 26.63 -4.24 -0.21
C GLY A 315 27.71 -3.29 -0.70
N TRP A 316 28.03 -2.26 0.08
CA TRP A 316 29.22 -1.44 -0.16
C TRP A 316 30.36 -2.01 0.69
N ASN A 317 31.40 -2.53 0.02
CA ASN A 317 32.68 -2.88 0.64
C ASN A 317 33.66 -1.70 0.48
#